data_AF-A0A1E7FWV3-F1
#
_entry.id   AF-A0A1E7FWV3-F1
#
_cell.length_a   1.000
_cell.length_b   1.000
_cell.length_c   1.000
_cell.angle_alpha   90.00
_cell.angle_beta   90.00
_cell.angle_gamma   90.00
#
_symmetry.space_group_name_H-M   'P 1'
#
loop_
_entity.id
_entity.type
_entity.pdbx_description
1 polymer ?
#
loop_
_entity_poly.entity_id
_entity_poly.type
_entity_poly.pdbx_seq_one_letter_code
_entity_poly.pdbx_strand_id
1 'polypeptide(L)'
;MNNFFGGGEEQKPQGPDPVFAAKTEMEMYTDLFNKIASECFQKCASRKHKEPDLSLGEMTCTDRCVSKYLEGQQLIGVVLQKANEQQAQQQAAMQSMQQNFN
;
A
#
# COMPACT_ATOMS: atom_id res chain seq x y z
N MET A 1 26.83 46.21 -18.85
CA MET A 1 27.97 45.27 -18.74
C MET A 1 27.70 44.36 -17.54
N ASN A 2 27.33 43.10 -17.83
CA ASN A 2 27.41 41.87 -17.01
C ASN A 2 26.56 41.85 -15.70
N ASN A 3 25.42 41.15 -15.55
CA ASN A 3 25.05 39.77 -15.92
C ASN A 3 26.17 38.76 -15.69
N PHE A 4 26.34 38.21 -14.47
CA PHE A 4 27.30 37.11 -14.25
C PHE A 4 27.07 36.11 -13.10
N PHE A 5 26.16 36.26 -12.13
CA PHE A 5 25.93 35.18 -11.15
C PHE A 5 24.45 34.86 -11.01
N GLY A 6 23.97 34.11 -12.00
CA GLY A 6 22.76 33.31 -11.89
C GLY A 6 22.98 32.21 -10.86
N GLY A 7 22.71 32.54 -9.59
CA GLY A 7 22.36 31.55 -8.60
C GLY A 7 20.97 31.04 -8.95
N GLY A 8 20.91 29.98 -9.74
CA GLY A 8 19.68 29.21 -9.88
C GLY A 8 19.32 28.71 -8.50
N GLU A 9 18.39 29.40 -7.84
CA GLU A 9 17.52 28.75 -6.87
C GLU A 9 16.89 27.58 -7.62
N GLU A 10 17.42 26.40 -7.32
CA GLU A 10 16.79 25.13 -7.59
C GLU A 10 15.41 25.22 -6.93
N GLN A 11 14.41 25.62 -7.72
CA GLN A 11 13.01 25.64 -7.31
C GLN A 11 12.67 24.21 -6.95
N LYS A 12 12.85 23.86 -5.67
CA LYS A 12 12.35 22.61 -5.10
C LYS A 12 10.86 22.57 -5.45
N PRO A 13 10.40 21.58 -6.24
CA PRO A 13 9.01 21.53 -6.64
C PRO A 13 8.13 21.45 -5.40
N GLN A 14 7.05 22.23 -5.40
CA GLN A 14 6.01 22.21 -4.37
C GLN A 14 5.23 20.89 -4.51
N GLY A 15 5.82 19.82 -3.98
CA GLY A 15 5.24 18.49 -3.82
C GLY A 15 5.84 17.84 -2.58
N PRO A 16 5.25 16.74 -2.07
CA PRO A 16 5.90 15.96 -1.03
C PRO A 16 7.33 15.63 -1.50
N ASP A 17 8.31 15.82 -0.61
CA ASP A 17 9.71 15.55 -0.91
C ASP A 17 9.82 14.19 -1.61
N PRO A 18 10.47 14.06 -2.78
CA PRO A 18 10.60 12.76 -3.47
C PRO A 18 11.15 11.67 -2.54
N VAL A 19 11.97 12.05 -1.56
CA VAL A 19 12.47 11.15 -0.52
C VAL A 19 11.37 10.67 0.43
N PHE A 20 10.41 11.54 0.76
CA PHE A 20 9.26 11.20 1.61
C PHE A 20 8.30 10.24 0.92
N ALA A 21 8.00 10.46 -0.37
CA ALA A 21 7.17 9.54 -1.15
C ALA A 21 7.82 8.14 -1.24
N ALA A 22 9.12 8.09 -1.58
CA ALA A 22 9.86 6.83 -1.65
C ALA A 22 9.92 6.07 -0.32
N LYS A 23 10.06 6.79 0.81
CA LYS A 23 10.01 6.17 2.15
C LYS A 23 8.65 5.54 2.43
N THR A 24 7.57 6.23 2.10
CA THR A 24 6.20 5.74 2.31
C THR A 24 5.94 4.49 1.49
N GLU A 25 6.41 4.44 0.25
CA GLU A 25 6.33 3.24 -0.59
C GLU A 25 7.10 2.07 0.02
N MET A 26 8.32 2.29 0.51
CA MET A 26 9.10 1.23 1.18
C MET A 26 8.44 0.70 2.46
N GLU A 27 7.84 1.57 3.27
CA GLU A 27 7.11 1.17 4.47
C GLU A 27 5.91 0.30 4.11
N MET A 28 5.17 0.65 3.04
CA MET A 28 4.06 -0.16 2.53
C MET A 28 4.53 -1.55 2.09
N TYR A 29 5.61 -1.64 1.31
CA TYR A 29 6.15 -2.93 0.86
C TYR A 29 6.62 -3.80 2.04
N THR A 30 7.20 -3.19 3.05
CA THR A 30 7.66 -3.88 4.26
C THR A 30 6.48 -4.47 5.03
N ASP A 31 5.41 -3.69 5.23
CA ASP A 31 4.20 -4.17 5.89
C ASP A 31 3.53 -5.30 5.11
N LEU A 32 3.43 -5.16 3.78
CA LEU A 32 2.89 -6.18 2.90
C LEU A 32 3.67 -7.50 3.02
N PHE A 33 5.00 -7.44 2.96
CA PHE A 33 5.86 -8.61 3.07
C PHE A 33 5.67 -9.33 4.41
N ASN A 34 5.69 -8.58 5.52
CA ASN A 34 5.52 -9.16 6.85
C ASN A 34 4.17 -9.85 7.02
N LYS A 35 3.09 -9.25 6.50
CA LYS A 35 1.74 -9.82 6.55
C LYS A 35 1.62 -11.09 5.70
N ILE A 36 2.15 -11.08 4.47
CA ILE A 36 2.17 -12.25 3.59
C ILE A 36 2.94 -13.40 4.25
N ALA A 37 4.14 -13.12 4.75
CA ALA A 37 4.99 -14.12 5.40
C ALA A 37 4.28 -14.77 6.59
N SER A 38 3.68 -13.96 7.47
CA SER A 38 2.95 -14.46 8.65
C SER A 38 1.71 -15.28 8.26
N GLU A 39 0.88 -14.79 7.34
CA GLU A 39 -0.34 -15.49 6.92
C GLU A 39 -0.03 -16.80 6.21
N CYS A 40 0.92 -16.81 5.28
CA CYS A 40 1.27 -18.02 4.56
C CYS A 40 1.99 -19.03 5.45
N PHE A 41 2.86 -18.59 6.36
CA PHE A 41 3.42 -19.49 7.36
C PHE A 41 2.33 -20.11 8.25
N GLN A 42 1.37 -19.31 8.72
CA GLN A 42 0.26 -19.82 9.54
C GLN A 42 -0.68 -20.78 8.79
N LYS A 43 -0.92 -20.56 7.50
CA LYS A 43 -1.82 -21.40 6.69
C LYS A 43 -1.15 -22.68 6.19
N CYS A 44 0.11 -22.59 5.81
CA CYS A 44 0.80 -23.66 5.10
C CYS A 44 1.76 -24.46 5.97
N ALA A 45 2.39 -23.87 6.99
CA ALA A 45 3.30 -24.61 7.87
C ALA A 45 2.52 -25.39 8.95
N SER A 46 2.84 -26.67 9.11
CA SER A 46 2.17 -27.52 10.09
C SER A 46 2.51 -27.14 11.53
N ARG A 47 1.51 -26.94 12.40
CA ARG A 47 1.71 -26.63 13.84
C ARG A 47 2.58 -27.65 14.59
N LYS A 48 2.66 -28.90 14.10
CA LYS A 48 3.40 -29.98 14.75
C LYS A 48 4.84 -30.11 14.24
N HIS A 49 5.27 -29.28 13.27
CA HIS A 49 6.62 -29.20 12.69
C HIS A 49 7.46 -30.47 12.89
N LYS A 50 7.19 -31.50 12.08
CA LYS A 50 7.88 -32.79 12.22
C LYS A 50 9.36 -32.71 11.82
N GLU A 51 9.68 -31.83 10.88
CA GLU A 51 11.00 -31.66 10.29
C GLU A 51 11.32 -30.15 10.21
N PRO A 52 12.60 -29.77 10.22
CA PRO A 52 13.02 -28.36 10.14
C PRO A 52 12.80 -27.75 8.74
N ASP A 53 12.78 -28.59 7.71
CA ASP A 53 12.61 -28.18 6.32
C ASP A 53 11.14 -28.22 5.90
N LEU A 54 10.75 -27.38 4.94
CA LEU A 54 9.42 -27.45 4.35
C LEU A 54 9.28 -28.70 3.48
N SER A 55 8.24 -29.48 3.76
CA SER A 55 7.86 -30.58 2.89
C SER A 55 7.35 -30.08 1.53
N LEU A 56 7.37 -30.93 0.49
CA LEU A 56 6.89 -30.58 -0.86
C LEU A 56 5.45 -30.00 -0.85
N GLY A 57 4.60 -30.49 0.05
CA GLY A 57 3.24 -30.00 0.23
C GLY A 57 3.18 -28.58 0.81
N GLU A 58 4.05 -28.28 1.78
CA GLU A 58 4.14 -26.95 2.40
C GLU A 58 4.77 -25.92 1.45
N MET A 59 5.77 -26.33 0.66
CA MET A 59 6.34 -25.48 -0.40
C MET A 59 5.27 -25.11 -1.44
N THR A 60 4.58 -26.11 -2.00
CA THR A 60 3.52 -25.88 -3.00
C THR A 60 2.35 -25.07 -2.42
N CYS A 61 2.00 -25.28 -1.14
CA CYS A 61 0.99 -24.47 -0.46
C CYS A 61 1.43 -23.02 -0.36
N THR A 62 2.69 -22.76 0.00
CA THR A 62 3.23 -21.42 0.19
C THR A 62 3.15 -20.60 -1.10
N ASP A 63 3.56 -21.17 -2.25
CA ASP A 63 3.46 -20.50 -3.55
C ASP A 63 2.00 -20.14 -3.90
N ARG A 64 1.08 -21.09 -3.69
CA ARG A 64 -0.37 -20.85 -3.92
C ARG A 64 -0.94 -19.83 -2.95
N CYS A 65 -0.46 -19.79 -1.71
CA CYS A 65 -0.90 -18.83 -0.70
C CYS A 65 -0.53 -17.42 -1.10
N VAL A 66 0.73 -17.19 -1.51
CA VAL A 66 1.20 -15.87 -1.95
C VAL A 66 0.40 -15.40 -3.16
N SER A 67 0.18 -16.26 -4.16
CA SER A 67 -0.64 -15.93 -5.34
C SER A 67 -2.04 -15.47 -4.95
N LYS A 68 -2.73 -16.24 -4.10
CA LYS A 68 -4.08 -15.91 -3.63
C LYS A 68 -4.12 -14.65 -2.76
N TYR A 69 -3.09 -14.41 -1.96
CA TYR A 69 -3.01 -13.22 -1.12
C TYR A 69 -2.95 -11.96 -1.99
N LEU A 70 -2.10 -11.97 -3.03
CA LEU A 70 -1.96 -10.83 -3.94
C LEU A 70 -3.23 -10.59 -4.76
N GLU A 71 -3.89 -11.66 -5.25
CA GLU A 71 -5.19 -11.56 -5.90
C GLU A 71 -6.24 -10.93 -4.96
N GLY A 72 -6.27 -11.37 -3.70
CA GLY A 72 -7.15 -10.82 -2.67
C GLY A 72 -6.85 -9.35 -2.37
N GLN A 73 -5.57 -9.00 -2.22
CA GLN A 73 -5.11 -7.63 -1.98
C GLN A 73 -5.55 -6.69 -3.12
N GLN A 74 -5.46 -7.13 -4.38
CA GLN A 74 -5.91 -6.35 -5.53
C GLN A 74 -7.43 -6.12 -5.50
N LEU A 75 -8.21 -7.16 -5.22
CA LEU A 75 -9.67 -7.08 -5.11
C LEU A 75 -10.09 -6.12 -3.98
N ILE A 76 -9.45 -6.23 -2.82
CA ILE A 76 -9.67 -5.32 -1.69
C ILE A 76 -9.36 -3.88 -2.10
N GLY A 77 -8.27 -3.65 -2.85
CA GLY A 77 -7.91 -2.34 -3.39
C GLY A 77 -9.04 -1.73 -4.24
N VAL A 78 -9.62 -2.51 -5.16
CA VAL A 78 -10.74 -2.05 -6.01
C VAL A 78 -11.99 -1.71 -5.19
N VAL A 79 -12.30 -2.52 -4.17
CA VAL A 79 -13.45 -2.28 -3.29
C VAL A 79 -13.24 -1.03 -2.43
N LEU A 80 -12.04 -0.86 -1.86
CA LEU A 80 -11.69 0.29 -1.04
C LEU A 80 -11.75 1.59 -1.85
N GLN A 81 -11.26 1.57 -3.09
CA GLN A 81 -11.35 2.73 -3.98
C GLN A 81 -12.80 3.16 -4.21
N LYS A 82 -13.68 2.21 -4.54
CA LYS A 82 -15.12 2.48 -4.72
C LYS A 82 -15.76 3.00 -3.44
N ALA A 83 -15.41 2.45 -2.28
CA ALA A 83 -15.92 2.90 -0.99
C ALA A 83 -15.49 4.35 -0.67
N ASN A 84 -14.23 4.69 -0.95
CA ASN A 84 -13.69 6.04 -0.74
C ASN A 84 -14.39 7.07 -1.64
N GLU A 85 -14.64 6.72 -2.92
CA GLU A 85 -15.39 7.58 -3.85
C GLU A 85 -16.81 7.86 -3.36
N GLN A 86 -17.52 6.82 -2.86
CA GLN A 86 -18.86 6.97 -2.31
C GLN A 86 -18.88 7.82 -1.04
N GLN A 87 -17.90 7.66 -0.15
CA GLN A 87 -17.77 8.49 1.06
C GLN A 87 -17.48 9.95 0.73
N ALA A 88 -16.60 10.22 -0.25
CA ALA A 88 -16.30 11.57 -0.70
C ALA A 88 -17.54 12.28 -1.27
N GLN A 89 -18.36 11.56 -2.03
CA GLN A 89 -19.64 12.09 -2.54
C GLN A 89 -20.62 12.41 -1.41
N GLN A 90 -20.74 11.54 -0.41
CA GLN A 90 -21.59 11.80 0.76
C GLN A 90 -21.10 13.01 1.57
N GLN A 91 -19.79 13.15 1.77
CA GLN A 91 -19.21 14.31 2.45
C GLN A 91 -19.41 15.61 1.65
N ALA A 92 -19.24 15.57 0.33
CA ALA A 92 -19.47 16.73 -0.53
C ALA A 92 -20.95 17.18 -0.54
N ALA A 93 -21.88 16.22 -0.57
CA ALA A 93 -23.32 16.51 -0.47
C ALA A 93 -23.71 17.06 0.91
N MET A 94 -23.03 16.63 1.97
CA MET A 94 -23.25 17.14 3.32
C MET A 94 -22.66 18.56 3.49
N GLN A 95 -21.51 18.85 2.88
CA GLN A 95 -20.88 20.18 2.87
C GLN A 95 -21.70 21.19 2.05
N SER A 96 -22.25 20.80 0.90
CA SER A 96 -23.10 21.68 0.10
C SER A 96 -24.43 22.00 0.79
N MET A 97 -24.98 21.09 1.59
CA MET A 97 -26.14 21.39 2.45
C MET A 97 -25.80 22.36 3.59
N GLN A 98 -24.60 22.32 4.16
CA GLN A 98 -24.15 23.30 5.16
C GLN A 98 -23.94 24.70 4.58
N GLN A 99 -23.42 24.80 3.34
CA GLN A 99 -23.20 26.09 2.69
C GLN A 99 -24.50 26.82 2.32
N ASN A 100 -25.60 26.09 2.08
CA ASN A 100 -26.91 26.68 1.77
C ASN A 100 -27.68 27.20 3.02
N PHE A 101 -27.20 26.90 4.24
CA PHE A 101 -27.83 27.32 5.50
C PHE A 101 -27.13 28.52 6.15
N ASN A 102 -26.12 29.10 5.50
CA ASN A 102 -25.34 30.25 5.93
C ASN A 102 -25.49 31.39 4.92
#